data_AF-X0Z8W9-F1
#
_entry.id   AF-X0Z8W9-F1
#
_cell.length_a   1.000
_cell.length_b   1.000
_cell.length_c   1.000
_cell.angle_alpha   90.00
_cell.angle_beta   90.00
_cell.angle_gamma   90.00
#
_symmetry.space_group_name_H-M   'P 1'
#
loop_
_entity.id
_entity.type
_entity.pdbx_description
1 polymer ?
#
loop_
_entity_poly.entity_id
_entity_poly.type
_entity_poly.pdbx_seq_one_letter_code
_entity_poly.pdbx_strand_id
1 'polypeptide(L)' 'LRGEFAGNIPVVKCSGEALVLVVNPAAAERMGVEIPQSVLDRADRIVVEEP' A
#
# COMPACT_ATOMS: atom_id res chain seq x y z
N LEU A 1 21.29 15.28 -13.56
CA LEU A 1 22.16 14.23 -12.94
C LEU A 1 23.51 14.85 -12.65
N ARG A 2 24.15 14.53 -11.51
CA ARG A 2 25.38 15.20 -11.04
C ARG A 2 26.69 14.54 -11.50
N GLY A 3 26.61 13.48 -12.32
CA GLY A 3 27.80 12.78 -12.84
C GLY A 3 28.48 11.85 -11.83
N GLU A 4 27.80 11.49 -10.75
CA GLU A 4 28.30 10.57 -9.73
C GLU A 4 28.46 9.15 -10.31
N PHE A 5 29.51 8.43 -9.90
CA PHE A 5 29.70 7.04 -10.31
C PHE A 5 28.62 6.16 -9.67
N ALA A 6 27.76 5.57 -10.51
CA ALA A 6 26.59 4.82 -10.06
C ALA A 6 26.91 3.67 -9.09
N GLY A 7 28.10 3.06 -9.21
CA GLY A 7 28.54 1.99 -8.31
C GLY A 7 28.83 2.42 -6.86
N ASN A 8 28.97 3.74 -6.60
CA ASN A 8 29.18 4.29 -5.27
C ASN A 8 27.89 4.78 -4.60
N ILE A 9 26.75 4.72 -5.30
CA ILE A 9 25.46 5.14 -4.74
C ILE A 9 24.86 3.94 -4.00
N PRO A 10 24.67 4.01 -2.67
CA PRO A 10 24.13 2.89 -1.93
C PRO A 10 22.68 2.61 -2.33
N VAL A 11 22.34 1.33 -2.48
CA VAL A 11 20.95 0.92 -2.71
C VAL A 11 20.15 1.17 -1.44
N VAL A 12 19.22 2.10 -1.50
CA VAL A 12 18.29 2.40 -0.40
C VAL A 12 17.02 1.58 -0.61
N LYS A 13 16.60 0.89 0.45
CA LYS A 13 15.30 0.21 0.51
C LYS A 13 14.30 1.12 1.20
N CYS A 14 13.05 1.10 0.74
CA CYS A 14 11.97 1.79 1.45
C CYS A 14 11.84 1.24 2.87
N SER A 15 11.61 2.13 3.84
CA SER A 15 11.40 1.75 5.23
C SER A 15 10.07 1.01 5.41
N GLY A 16 9.95 0.29 6.52
CA GLY A 16 8.70 -0.34 6.95
C GLY A 16 7.54 0.66 7.03
N GLU A 17 7.84 1.88 7.48
CA GLU A 17 6.88 2.98 7.63
C GLU A 17 6.36 3.53 6.30
N ALA A 18 7.04 3.25 5.20
CA ALA A 18 6.55 3.59 3.86
C ALA A 18 5.53 2.57 3.32
N LEU A 19 5.30 1.46 4.01
CA LEU A 19 4.25 0.50 3.67
C LEU A 19 2.93 0.95 4.27
N VAL A 20 1.93 1.12 3.41
CA VAL A 20 0.57 1.54 3.77
C VAL A 20 -0.40 0.46 3.31
N LEU A 21 -1.21 -0.06 4.22
CA LEU A 21 -2.27 -1.01 3.91
C LEU A 21 -3.51 -0.26 3.42
N VAL A 22 -3.75 -0.33 2.11
CA VAL A 22 -4.94 0.24 1.48
C VAL A 22 -5.89 -0.87 1.07
N VAL A 23 -7.15 -0.77 1.51
CA VAL A 23 -8.19 -1.77 1.27
C VAL A 23 -9.33 -1.18 0.45
N ASN A 24 -9.86 -1.95 -0.50
CA ASN A 24 -11.07 -1.59 -1.27
C ASN A 24 -12.17 -2.64 -1.02
N PRO A 25 -13.09 -2.38 -0.06
CA PRO A 25 -14.19 -3.28 0.25
C PRO A 25 -15.16 -3.46 -0.91
N ALA A 26 -15.48 -2.39 -1.66
CA ALA A 26 -16.41 -2.45 -2.78
C ALA A 26 -15.92 -3.35 -3.92
N ALA A 27 -14.60 -3.40 -4.15
CA ALA A 27 -14.01 -4.35 -5.09
C ALA A 27 -14.08 -5.78 -4.55
N ALA A 28 -13.83 -5.99 -3.26
CA ALA A 28 -13.86 -7.32 -2.65
C ALA A 28 -15.28 -7.92 -2.69
N GLU A 29 -16.30 -7.14 -2.35
CA GLU A 29 -17.71 -7.56 -2.45
C GLU A 29 -18.10 -7.95 -3.88
N ARG A 30 -17.68 -7.16 -4.89
CA ARG A 30 -17.90 -7.48 -6.31
C ARG A 30 -17.25 -8.78 -6.75
N MET A 31 -16.14 -9.18 -6.10
CA MET A 31 -15.48 -10.45 -6.37
C MET A 31 -15.99 -11.60 -5.48
N GLY A 32 -16.98 -11.36 -4.63
CA GLY A 32 -17.49 -12.35 -3.67
C GLY A 32 -16.47 -12.70 -2.57
N VAL A 33 -15.55 -11.79 -2.29
CA VAL A 33 -14.53 -11.94 -1.23
C VAL A 33 -14.97 -11.14 -0.01
N GLU A 34 -15.11 -11.82 1.12
CA GLU A 34 -15.32 -11.17 2.42
C GLU A 34 -13.97 -10.79 3.04
N ILE A 35 -13.81 -9.52 3.39
CA ILE A 35 -12.62 -9.04 4.10
C ILE A 35 -12.86 -9.18 5.61
N PRO A 36 -11.99 -9.90 6.35
CA PRO A 36 -12.12 -10.00 7.79
C PRO A 36 -12.02 -8.63 8.46
N GLN A 37 -12.82 -8.41 9.50
CA GLN A 37 -12.80 -7.15 10.26
C GLN A 37 -11.40 -6.83 10.80
N SER A 38 -10.62 -7.84 11.21
CA SER A 38 -9.25 -7.67 11.68
C SER A 38 -8.28 -7.11 10.62
N VAL A 39 -8.61 -7.21 9.34
CA VAL A 39 -7.84 -6.62 8.24
C VAL A 39 -8.28 -5.18 8.00
N LEU A 40 -9.58 -4.89 8.10
CA LEU A 40 -10.12 -3.54 8.00
C LEU A 40 -9.61 -2.65 9.14
N ASP A 41 -9.55 -3.16 10.36
CA ASP A 41 -9.08 -2.42 11.54
C ASP A 41 -7.59 -2.07 11.45
N ARG A 42 -6.82 -2.82 10.65
CA ARG A 42 -5.39 -2.58 10.40
C ARG A 42 -5.15 -1.71 9.17
N ALA A 43 -6.17 -1.44 8.37
CA ALA A 43 -6.01 -0.68 7.15
C ALA A 43 -5.75 0.79 7.48
N ASP A 44 -4.65 1.32 6.94
CA ASP A 44 -4.34 2.74 7.05
C ASP A 44 -5.30 3.59 6.18
N ARG A 45 -5.83 3.00 5.12
CA ARG A 45 -6.81 3.65 4.24
C ARG A 45 -7.81 2.65 3.67
N ILE A 46 -9.08 3.04 3.73
CA ILE A 46 -10.17 2.32 3.07
C ILE A 46 -10.67 3.18 1.90
N VAL A 47 -10.72 2.60 0.71
CA VAL A 47 -11.27 3.28 -0.48
C VAL A 47 -12.77 3.10 -0.47
N VAL A 48 -13.48 4.20 -0.23
CA VAL A 48 -14.92 4.34 -0.46
C VAL A 48 -15.10 5.02 -1.82
N GLU A 49 -15.83 4.37 -2.74
CA GLU A 49 -16.28 5.03 -3.97
C GLU A 49 -17.31 6.09 -3.55
N GLU A 50 -17.06 7.37 -3.87
CA GLU A 50 -18.07 8.42 -3.73
C GLU A 50 -19.21 8.16 -4.74
N PRO A 51 -20.47 8.40 -4.34
CA PRO A 51 -21.66 8.12 -5.15
C PRO A 51 -21.78 9.00 -6.41
#